data_AF-A0A8T7ESS3-F1
#
_entry.id   AF-A0A8T7ESS3-F1
#
_cell.length_a   1.000
_cell.length_b   1.000
_cell.length_c   1.000
_cell.angle_alpha   90.00
_cell.angle_beta   90.00
_cell.angle_gamma   90.00
#
_symmetry.space_group_name_H-M   'P 1'
#
loop_
_entity.id
_entity.type
_entity.pdbx_description
1 polymer ?
#
loop_
_entity_poly.entity_id
_entity_poly.type
_entity_poly.pdbx_seq_one_letter_code
_entity_poly.pdbx_strand_id
1 'polypeptide(L)'
;MRLAWFMLRGAPPPPASPAAAAAPPLLVAVSGVIGPAAVGIAVILLGRFTQRMVRLNRSPRYHVWHYVAGVGLLLAAGARLLDRPPGDWLGVLYPLLLASSLTLCAIVTWRAWSWLLAERG
;
A
#
# COMPACT_ATOMS: atom_id res chain seq x y z
N MET A 1 -23.61 -35.46 34.08
CA MET A 1 -23.41 -34.10 33.51
C MET A 1 -22.07 -33.90 32.76
N ARG A 2 -21.22 -34.92 32.56
CA ARG A 2 -19.91 -34.77 31.87
C ARG A 2 -19.92 -35.11 30.36
N LEU A 3 -20.94 -35.83 29.89
CA LEU A 3 -21.07 -36.28 28.49
C LEU A 3 -21.59 -35.19 27.54
N ALA A 4 -22.50 -34.32 28.00
CA ALA A 4 -23.02 -33.22 27.19
C ALA A 4 -21.93 -32.18 26.82
N TRP A 5 -20.88 -32.08 27.63
CA TRP A 5 -19.79 -31.14 27.42
C TRP A 5 -18.83 -31.56 26.28
N PHE A 6 -18.74 -32.86 25.99
CA PHE A 6 -17.87 -33.38 24.92
C PHE A 6 -18.50 -33.25 23.53
N MET A 7 -19.83 -33.25 23.43
CA MET A 7 -20.55 -33.15 22.15
C MET A 7 -20.65 -31.71 21.61
N LEU A 8 -20.49 -30.70 22.48
CA LEU A 8 -20.52 -29.27 22.11
C LEU A 8 -19.15 -28.71 21.68
N ARG A 9 -18.04 -29.42 21.98
CA ARG A 9 -16.73 -29.11 21.40
C ARG A 9 -16.65 -29.80 20.04
N GLY A 10 -17.10 -29.11 19.00
CA GLY A 10 -16.78 -29.48 17.62
C GLY A 10 -15.31 -29.86 17.51
N ALA A 11 -15.02 -30.90 16.73
CA ALA A 11 -13.67 -31.41 16.51
C ALA A 11 -12.69 -30.24 16.31
N PRO A 12 -11.48 -30.29 16.90
CA PRO A 12 -10.49 -29.23 16.66
C PRO A 12 -10.36 -29.05 15.15
N PRO A 13 -10.39 -27.81 14.63
CA PRO A 13 -10.24 -27.60 13.20
C PRO A 13 -8.96 -28.32 12.77
N PRO A 14 -8.98 -29.03 11.62
CA PRO A 14 -7.79 -29.74 11.15
C PRO A 14 -6.62 -28.74 11.15
N PRO A 15 -5.41 -29.16 11.57
CA PRO A 15 -4.26 -28.26 11.57
C PRO A 15 -4.19 -27.65 10.17
N ALA A 16 -4.24 -26.32 10.08
CA ALA A 16 -4.11 -25.62 8.81
C ALA A 16 -2.89 -26.23 8.12
N SER A 17 -3.11 -26.85 6.96
CA SER A 17 -2.02 -27.51 6.25
C SER A 17 -0.88 -26.49 6.10
N PRO A 18 0.39 -26.88 6.25
CA PRO A 18 1.51 -25.94 6.12
C PRO A 18 1.50 -25.21 4.76
N ALA A 19 0.78 -25.76 3.77
CA ALA A 19 0.50 -25.14 2.48
C ALA A 19 -0.41 -23.88 2.55
N ALA A 20 -1.32 -23.79 3.52
CA ALA A 20 -2.20 -22.63 3.68
C ALA A 20 -1.47 -21.40 4.26
N ALA A 21 -0.37 -21.60 4.99
CA ALA A 21 0.40 -20.54 5.63
C ALA A 21 1.60 -20.05 4.79
N ALA A 22 2.09 -20.86 3.85
CA ALA A 22 3.26 -20.53 3.03
C ALA A 22 2.82 -20.12 1.62
N ALA A 23 2.50 -18.84 1.43
CA ALA A 23 2.48 -18.29 0.07
C ALA A 23 3.83 -18.62 -0.60
N PRO A 24 3.85 -19.13 -1.85
CA PRO A 24 5.11 -19.51 -2.49
C PRO A 24 6.03 -18.28 -2.54
N PRO A 25 7.35 -18.44 -2.28
CA PRO A 25 8.27 -17.31 -2.16
C PRO A 25 8.28 -16.42 -3.41
N LEU A 26 8.01 -17.01 -4.57
CA LEU A 26 7.80 -16.29 -5.83
C LEU A 26 6.59 -15.33 -5.77
N LEU A 27 5.46 -15.76 -5.22
CA LEU A 27 4.25 -14.93 -5.14
C LEU A 27 4.48 -13.74 -4.21
N VAL A 28 5.19 -13.92 -3.09
CA VAL A 28 5.59 -12.84 -2.17
C VAL A 28 6.57 -11.87 -2.85
N ALA A 29 7.52 -12.39 -3.63
CA ALA A 29 8.46 -11.54 -4.38
C ALA A 29 7.74 -10.72 -5.45
N VAL A 30 6.90 -11.37 -6.26
CA VAL A 30 6.14 -10.76 -7.36
C VAL A 30 5.14 -9.73 -6.84
N SER A 31 4.34 -10.08 -5.82
CA SER A 31 3.40 -9.13 -5.21
C SER A 31 4.09 -7.93 -4.57
N GLY A 32 5.27 -8.13 -3.98
CA GLY A 32 6.08 -7.06 -3.41
C GLY A 32 6.58 -6.03 -4.43
N VAL A 33 6.56 -6.36 -5.72
CA VAL A 33 6.94 -5.46 -6.83
C VAL A 33 5.69 -4.94 -7.54
N ILE A 34 4.78 -5.82 -7.95
CA ILE A 34 3.58 -5.47 -8.71
C ILE A 34 2.65 -4.57 -7.90
N GLY A 35 2.45 -4.87 -6.62
CA GLY A 35 1.59 -4.08 -5.74
C GLY A 35 2.01 -2.61 -5.68
N PRO A 36 3.24 -2.30 -5.23
CA PRO A 36 3.72 -0.92 -5.19
C PRO A 36 3.77 -0.25 -6.56
N ALA A 37 4.11 -0.98 -7.62
CA ALA A 37 4.11 -0.43 -8.98
C ALA A 37 2.71 -0.01 -9.44
N ALA A 38 1.72 -0.88 -9.25
CA ALA A 38 0.33 -0.61 -9.62
C ALA A 38 -0.23 0.59 -8.83
N VAL A 39 0.03 0.65 -7.51
CA VAL A 39 -0.40 1.78 -6.67
C VAL A 39 0.33 3.05 -7.09
N GLY A 40 1.63 3.00 -7.38
CA GLY A 40 2.41 4.14 -7.85
C GLY A 40 1.84 4.74 -9.14
N ILE A 41 1.49 3.90 -10.12
CA ILE A 41 0.83 4.32 -11.36
C ILE A 41 -0.53 4.95 -11.06
N ALA A 42 -1.35 4.32 -10.23
CA ALA A 42 -2.66 4.84 -9.85
C ALA A 42 -2.56 6.23 -9.19
N VAL A 43 -1.59 6.42 -8.30
CA VAL A 43 -1.34 7.71 -7.62
C VAL A 43 -0.85 8.78 -8.60
N ILE A 44 -0.03 8.42 -9.60
CA ILE A 44 0.38 9.35 -10.67
C ILE A 44 -0.84 9.78 -11.51
N LEU A 45 -1.71 8.84 -11.87
CA LEU A 45 -2.95 9.13 -12.59
C LEU A 45 -3.87 10.05 -11.76
N LEU A 46 -3.99 9.79 -10.46
CA LEU A 46 -4.70 10.67 -9.52
C LEU A 46 -4.08 12.07 -9.49
N GLY A 47 -2.75 12.18 -9.43
CA GLY A 47 -2.05 13.47 -9.54
C GLY A 47 -2.38 14.22 -10.83
N ARG A 48 -2.42 13.53 -11.99
CA ARG A 48 -2.85 14.15 -13.27
C ARG A 48 -4.30 14.62 -13.22
N PHE A 49 -5.18 13.85 -12.61
CA PHE A 49 -6.58 14.23 -12.43
C PHE A 49 -6.70 15.48 -11.56
N THR A 50 -6.04 15.52 -10.40
CA THR A 50 -6.01 16.69 -9.51
C THR A 50 -5.39 17.90 -10.20
N GLN A 51 -4.36 17.73 -11.04
CA GLN A 51 -3.76 18.82 -11.81
C GLN A 51 -4.78 19.47 -12.77
N ARG A 52 -5.62 18.65 -13.43
CA ARG A 52 -6.70 19.17 -14.29
C ARG A 52 -7.73 19.95 -13.48
N MET A 53 -8.10 19.45 -12.30
CA MET A 53 -9.02 20.16 -11.38
C MET A 53 -8.47 21.51 -10.93
N VAL A 54 -7.17 21.60 -10.59
CA VAL A 54 -6.52 22.87 -10.21
C VAL A 54 -6.66 23.94 -11.30
N ARG A 55 -6.59 23.55 -12.58
CA ARG A 55 -6.76 24.48 -13.70
C ARG A 55 -8.19 25.02 -13.82
N LEU A 56 -9.18 24.24 -13.40
CA LEU A 56 -10.59 24.60 -13.52
C LEU A 56 -11.10 25.36 -12.28
N ASN A 57 -10.72 24.93 -11.08
CA ASN A 57 -11.30 25.41 -9.82
C ASN A 57 -10.35 26.27 -8.97
N ARG A 58 -9.17 26.68 -9.49
CA ARG A 58 -8.11 27.38 -8.72
C ARG A 58 -7.73 26.68 -7.40
N SER A 59 -7.87 25.35 -7.34
CA SER A 59 -7.57 24.56 -6.16
C SER A 59 -6.08 24.60 -5.76
N PRO A 60 -5.75 24.31 -4.49
CA PRO A 60 -4.36 24.21 -4.05
C PRO A 60 -3.59 23.13 -4.84
N ARG A 61 -2.28 23.32 -5.01
CA ARG A 61 -1.41 22.49 -5.87
C ARG A 61 -1.06 21.12 -5.27
N TYR A 62 -2.05 20.37 -4.77
CA TYR A 62 -1.84 19.04 -4.17
C TYR A 62 -1.34 17.97 -5.16
N HIS A 63 -1.52 18.17 -6.46
CA HIS A 63 -1.06 17.23 -7.50
C HIS A 63 0.46 16.96 -7.45
N VAL A 64 1.26 17.95 -7.05
CA VAL A 64 2.73 17.80 -6.93
C VAL A 64 3.06 16.70 -5.92
N TRP A 65 2.41 16.71 -4.77
CA TRP A 65 2.66 15.73 -3.72
C TRP A 65 2.15 14.32 -4.06
N HIS A 66 1.10 14.22 -4.88
CA HIS A 66 0.70 12.93 -5.47
C HIS A 66 1.80 12.39 -6.37
N TYR A 67 2.44 13.21 -7.21
CA TYR A 67 3.57 12.74 -8.01
C TYR A 67 4.76 12.28 -7.15
N VAL A 68 5.10 13.02 -6.09
CA VAL A 68 6.16 12.61 -5.15
C VAL A 68 5.84 11.25 -4.53
N ALA A 69 4.62 11.05 -4.04
CA ALA A 69 4.19 9.77 -3.49
C ALA A 69 4.20 8.65 -4.53
N GLY A 70 3.69 8.90 -5.74
CA GLY A 70 3.67 7.92 -6.83
C GLY A 70 5.06 7.49 -7.27
N VAL A 71 6.00 8.43 -7.42
CA VAL A 71 7.41 8.14 -7.71
C VAL A 71 8.05 7.34 -6.58
N GLY A 72 7.79 7.70 -5.32
CA GLY A 72 8.31 6.95 -4.17
C GLY A 72 7.84 5.48 -4.14
N LEU A 73 6.60 5.20 -4.54
CA LEU A 73 6.07 3.84 -4.69
C LEU A 73 6.74 3.06 -5.82
N LEU A 74 7.02 3.71 -6.95
CA LEU A 74 7.76 3.10 -8.06
C LEU A 74 9.21 2.80 -7.66
N LEU A 75 9.84 3.70 -6.91
CA LEU A 75 11.18 3.47 -6.34
C LEU A 75 11.17 2.33 -5.33
N ALA A 76 10.12 2.18 -4.52
CA ALA A 76 9.96 1.02 -3.65
C ALA A 76 9.87 -0.28 -4.47
N ALA A 77 9.06 -0.31 -5.54
CA ALA A 77 8.99 -1.47 -6.43
C ALA A 77 10.36 -1.82 -7.02
N GLY A 78 11.12 -0.82 -7.48
CA GLY A 78 12.49 -1.01 -7.99
C GLY A 78 13.46 -1.49 -6.91
N ALA A 79 13.38 -0.95 -5.69
CA ALA A 79 14.20 -1.38 -4.57
C ALA A 79 13.97 -2.85 -4.19
N ARG A 80 12.76 -3.38 -4.42
CA ARG A 80 12.42 -4.79 -4.18
C ARG A 80 13.04 -5.75 -5.20
N LEU A 81 13.41 -5.26 -6.39
CA LEU A 81 14.08 -6.04 -7.43
C LEU A 81 15.59 -6.17 -7.22
N LEU A 82 16.17 -5.38 -6.32
CA LEU A 82 17.60 -5.43 -6.03
C LEU A 82 17.87 -6.64 -5.13
N ASP A 83 18.65 -7.60 -5.66
CA ASP A 83 19.12 -8.75 -4.90
C ASP A 83 20.15 -8.26 -3.86
N ARG A 84 19.90 -8.53 -2.58
CA ARG A 84 20.61 -7.89 -1.47
C ARG A 84 21.07 -8.91 -0.43
N PRO A 85 22.34 -8.82 0.02
CA PRO A 85 22.83 -9.69 1.06
C PRO A 85 22.14 -9.40 2.41
N PRO A 86 21.92 -10.42 3.25
CA PRO A 86 21.40 -10.24 4.60
C PRO A 86 22.35 -9.34 5.42
N GLY A 87 21.79 -8.33 6.11
CA GLY A 87 22.55 -7.38 6.94
C GLY A 87 22.83 -6.03 6.28
N ASP A 88 22.46 -5.83 5.02
CA ASP A 88 22.57 -4.53 4.35
C ASP A 88 21.51 -3.54 4.88
N TRP A 89 21.94 -2.34 5.28
CA TRP A 89 21.08 -1.24 5.71
C TRP A 89 20.12 -0.79 4.60
N LEU A 90 20.50 -1.00 3.33
CA LEU A 90 19.63 -0.79 2.18
C LEU A 90 18.43 -1.75 2.14
N GLY A 91 18.43 -2.84 2.93
CA GLY A 91 17.28 -3.72 3.11
C GLY A 91 16.05 -3.02 3.73
N VAL A 92 16.28 -1.91 4.45
CA VAL A 92 15.22 -1.08 5.05
C VAL A 92 14.64 -0.09 4.04
N LEU A 93 15.30 0.12 2.90
CA LEU A 93 14.87 1.10 1.88
C LEU A 93 13.50 0.78 1.29
N TYR A 94 13.22 -0.50 1.00
CA TYR A 94 11.92 -0.94 0.50
C TYR A 94 10.77 -0.60 1.46
N PRO A 95 10.76 -1.09 2.72
CA PRO A 95 9.65 -0.82 3.63
C PRO A 95 9.56 0.67 3.98
N LEU A 96 10.68 1.39 4.06
CA LEU A 96 10.69 2.82 4.35
C LEU A 96 10.10 3.66 3.21
N LEU A 97 10.50 3.42 1.96
CA LEU A 97 9.93 4.10 0.79
C LEU A 97 8.45 3.77 0.62
N LEU A 98 8.08 2.50 0.80
CA LEU A 98 6.70 2.07 0.67
C LEU A 98 5.81 2.76 1.71
N ALA A 99 6.17 2.67 2.98
CA ALA A 99 5.38 3.24 4.07
C ALA A 99 5.29 4.76 3.96
N SER A 100 6.42 5.46 3.79
CA SER A 100 6.44 6.93 3.70
C SER A 100 5.63 7.44 2.50
N SER A 101 5.72 6.78 1.35
CA SER A 101 4.97 7.18 0.15
C SER A 101 3.46 6.98 0.31
N LEU A 102 3.05 5.86 0.91
CA LEU A 102 1.62 5.62 1.22
C LEU A 102 1.10 6.63 2.25
N THR A 103 1.86 6.92 3.30
CA THR A 103 1.47 7.90 4.32
C THR A 103 1.36 9.29 3.71
N LEU A 104 2.33 9.71 2.89
CA LEU A 104 2.27 10.97 2.17
C LEU A 104 1.03 11.03 1.27
N CYS A 105 0.77 9.97 0.50
CA CYS A 105 -0.41 9.88 -0.36
C CYS A 105 -1.72 10.02 0.43
N ALA A 106 -1.82 9.37 1.59
CA ALA A 106 -3.00 9.44 2.45
C ALA A 106 -3.21 10.87 3.00
N ILE A 107 -2.16 11.51 3.51
CA ILE A 107 -2.21 12.88 4.04
C ILE A 107 -2.63 13.87 2.95
N VAL A 108 -2.04 13.76 1.75
CA VAL A 108 -2.31 14.68 0.64
C VAL A 108 -3.74 14.49 0.12
N THR A 109 -4.18 13.23 -0.04
CA THR A 109 -5.56 12.91 -0.42
C THR A 109 -6.55 13.45 0.59
N TRP A 110 -6.28 13.26 1.89
CA TRP A 110 -7.11 13.79 2.97
C TRP A 110 -7.25 15.31 2.88
N ARG A 111 -6.12 16.03 2.75
CA ARG A 111 -6.15 17.50 2.63
C ARG A 111 -6.86 17.99 1.38
N ALA A 112 -6.68 17.31 0.26
CA ALA A 112 -7.40 17.63 -0.98
C ALA A 112 -8.91 17.48 -0.80
N TRP A 113 -9.35 16.43 -0.09
CA TRP A 113 -10.76 16.20 0.19
C TRP A 113 -11.35 17.19 1.20
N SER A 114 -10.65 17.48 2.30
CA SER A 114 -11.10 18.46 3.29
C SER A 114 -11.32 19.83 2.66
N TRP A 115 -10.45 20.23 1.73
CA TRP A 115 -10.62 21.47 0.98
C TRP A 115 -11.88 21.45 0.09
N LEU A 116 -12.11 20.35 -0.64
CA LEU A 116 -13.31 20.21 -1.48
C LEU A 116 -14.62 20.22 -0.67
N LEU A 117 -14.60 19.71 0.56
CA LEU A 117 -15.74 19.75 1.46
C LEU A 117 -15.98 21.16 2.02
N ALA A 118 -14.91 21.90 2.30
CA ALA A 118 -14.99 23.26 2.81
C ALA A 118 -15.56 24.27 1.80
N GLU A 119 -15.34 24.08 0.49
CA GLU A 119 -15.93 24.95 -0.55
C GLU A 119 -17.43 24.71 -0.78
N ARG A 120 -18.00 23.63 -0.24
CA ARG A 120 -19.42 23.25 -0.43
C ARG A 120 -20.33 23.67 0.73
N GLY A 121 -19.77 24.20 1.82
CA GLY A 121 -20.50 24.77 2.97
C GLY A 121 -20.48 26.28 2.92
#